data_AF-A0A1Q5JSS1-F1
#
_entry.id   AF-A0A1Q5JSS1-F1
#
_cell.length_a   1.000
_cell.length_b   1.000
_cell.length_c   1.000
_cell.angle_alpha   90.00
_cell.angle_beta   90.00
_cell.angle_gamma   90.00
#
_symmetry.space_group_name_H-M   'P 1'
#
loop_
_entity.id
_entity.type
_entity.pdbx_description
1 polymer ?
#
loop_
_entity_poly.entity_id
_entity_poly.type
_entity_poly.pdbx_seq_one_letter_code
_entity_poly.pdbx_strand_id
1 'polypeptide(L)'
;MTETLEDVLDRARVGIDRSEALGEAQVAVLEAASILVRAGRPGPAGSAAERAELLREALASVRAATVATGIAVVAHRPGAAQLPGGLPASVPAGI
;
A
#
# COMPACT_ATOMS: atom_id res chain seq x y z
N MET A 1 -15.07 28.39 -6.42
CA MET A 1 -15.23 26.93 -6.53
C MET A 1 -14.80 26.34 -5.21
N THR A 2 -15.68 25.62 -4.51
CA THR A 2 -15.33 24.91 -3.28
C THR A 2 -14.67 23.59 -3.69
N GLU A 3 -13.45 23.34 -3.22
CA GLU A 3 -12.75 22.07 -3.46
C GLU A 3 -13.45 20.94 -2.70
N THR A 4 -13.73 19.82 -3.36
CA THR A 4 -14.29 18.64 -2.70
C THR A 4 -13.18 17.79 -2.06
N LEU A 5 -13.51 16.96 -1.08
CA LEU A 5 -12.54 16.03 -0.48
C LEU A 5 -11.96 15.06 -1.52
N GLU A 6 -12.74 14.67 -2.53
CA GLU A 6 -12.23 13.82 -3.61
C GLU A 6 -11.18 14.55 -4.46
N ASP A 7 -11.39 15.83 -4.75
CA ASP A 7 -10.40 16.66 -5.46
C ASP A 7 -9.08 16.77 -4.65
N VAL A 8 -9.18 16.91 -3.32
CA VAL A 8 -8.00 16.92 -2.42
C VAL A 8 -7.26 15.58 -2.49
N LEU A 9 -7.99 14.47 -2.42
CA LEU A 9 -7.42 13.13 -2.45
C LEU A 9 -6.75 12.83 -3.80
N ASP A 10 -7.38 13.22 -4.91
CA ASP A 10 -6.80 13.06 -6.25
C ASP A 10 -5.54 13.92 -6.42
N ARG A 11 -5.56 15.16 -5.94
CA ARG A 11 -4.37 16.01 -5.96
C ARG A 11 -3.23 15.42 -5.12
N ALA A 12 -3.53 14.85 -3.96
CA ALA A 12 -2.54 14.19 -3.12
C ALA A 12 -1.82 13.02 -3.82
N ARG A 13 -2.46 12.39 -4.83
CA ARG A 13 -1.85 11.30 -5.61
C ARG A 13 -0.80 11.78 -6.61
N VAL A 14 -0.89 13.01 -7.11
CA VAL A 14 -0.08 13.52 -8.24
C VAL A 14 1.42 13.57 -7.92
N GLY A 15 1.80 13.63 -6.65
CA GLY A 15 3.21 13.69 -6.21
C GLY A 15 3.80 12.38 -5.70
N ILE A 16 3.05 11.28 -5.71
CA ILE A 16 3.52 10.01 -5.13
C ILE A 16 4.37 9.26 -6.15
N ASP A 17 5.62 8.96 -5.79
CA ASP A 17 6.50 8.09 -6.56
C ASP A 17 6.09 6.63 -6.36
N ARG A 18 5.47 6.06 -7.39
CA ARG A 18 4.98 4.68 -7.43
C ARG A 18 6.03 3.64 -7.81
N SER A 19 7.27 4.06 -8.07
CA SER A 19 8.35 3.12 -8.41
C SER A 19 8.72 2.20 -7.25
N GLU A 20 8.43 2.63 -6.01
CA GLU A 20 8.69 1.88 -4.79
C GLU A 20 7.41 1.39 -4.10
N ALA A 21 7.55 0.32 -3.32
CA ALA A 21 6.44 -0.28 -2.58
C ALA A 21 5.80 0.70 -1.56
N LEU A 22 6.55 1.67 -1.04
CA LEU A 22 5.99 2.69 -0.16
C LEU A 22 5.03 3.62 -0.91
N GLY A 23 5.35 4.03 -2.14
CA GLY A 23 4.46 4.85 -2.95
C GLY A 23 3.20 4.12 -3.38
N GLU A 24 3.32 2.85 -3.76
CA GLU A 24 2.14 2.00 -4.01
C GLU A 24 1.25 1.89 -2.77
N ALA A 25 1.84 1.78 -1.57
CA ALA A 25 1.07 1.77 -0.33
C ALA A 25 0.31 3.09 -0.10
N GLN A 26 0.96 4.24 -0.32
CA GLN A 26 0.35 5.55 -0.19
C GLN A 26 -0.81 5.75 -1.18
N VAL A 27 -0.63 5.35 -2.44
CA VAL A 27 -1.69 5.43 -3.46
C VAL A 27 -2.88 4.56 -3.07
N ALA A 28 -2.65 3.34 -2.60
CA ALA A 28 -3.72 2.43 -2.17
C ALA A 28 -4.50 2.97 -0.96
N VAL A 29 -3.84 3.68 -0.03
CA VAL A 29 -4.51 4.38 1.08
C VAL A 29 -5.41 5.50 0.57
N LEU A 30 -4.93 6.33 -0.36
CA LEU A 30 -5.73 7.42 -0.92
C LEU A 30 -6.93 6.91 -1.72
N GLU A 31 -6.76 5.78 -2.41
CA GLU A 31 -7.84 5.10 -3.12
C GLU A 31 -8.91 4.57 -2.15
N ALA A 32 -8.49 3.90 -1.07
CA ALA A 32 -9.39 3.49 0.00
C ALA A 32 -10.17 4.67 0.58
N ALA A 33 -9.50 5.80 0.86
CA ALA A 33 -10.12 7.01 1.35
C ALA A 33 -11.18 7.56 0.37
N SER A 34 -10.87 7.61 -0.93
CA SER A 34 -11.81 8.06 -1.97
C SER A 34 -13.04 7.15 -2.06
N ILE A 35 -12.85 5.82 -2.01
CA ILE A 35 -13.96 4.85 -1.97
C ILE A 35 -14.84 5.06 -0.73
N LEU A 36 -14.24 5.28 0.45
CA LEU A 36 -14.98 5.53 1.69
C LEU A 36 -15.78 6.83 1.65
N VAL A 37 -15.24 7.89 1.04
CA VAL A 37 -15.98 9.14 0.82
C VAL A 37 -17.19 8.90 -0.06
N ARG A 38 -17.04 8.15 -1.16
CA ARG A 38 -18.15 7.74 -2.03
C ARG A 38 -19.20 6.93 -1.26
N ALA A 39 -18.78 5.94 -0.46
CA ALA A 39 -19.68 5.13 0.37
C ALA A 39 -20.39 5.94 1.48
N GLY A 40 -19.79 7.06 1.90
CA GLY A 40 -20.32 7.96 2.92
C GLY A 40 -21.38 8.95 2.40
N ARG A 41 -21.48 9.16 1.08
CA ARG A 41 -22.40 10.15 0.51
C ARG A 41 -23.86 9.76 0.76
N PRO A 42 -24.67 10.66 1.35
CA PRO A 42 -26.11 10.48 1.40
C PRO A 42 -26.67 10.67 -0.01
N GLY A 43 -26.99 9.57 -0.68
CA GLY A 43 -27.57 9.57 -2.02
C GLY A 43 -28.98 8.95 -1.99
N PRO A 44 -29.90 9.44 -2.85
CA PRO A 44 -31.16 8.75 -3.07
C PRO A 44 -30.86 7.38 -3.69
N ALA A 45 -31.08 6.31 -2.94
CA ALA A 45 -31.01 4.92 -3.39
C ALA A 45 -29.62 4.31 -3.66
N GLY A 46 -28.59 4.66 -2.89
CA GLY A 46 -27.45 3.75 -2.73
C GLY A 46 -27.93 2.49 -2.00
N SER A 47 -28.15 1.38 -2.71
CA SER A 47 -28.65 0.17 -2.05
C SER A 47 -27.65 -0.29 -0.99
N ALA A 48 -28.11 -0.91 0.10
CA ALA A 48 -27.19 -1.46 1.11
C ALA A 48 -26.13 -2.39 0.48
N ALA A 49 -26.47 -3.03 -0.64
CA ALA A 49 -25.57 -3.85 -1.45
C ALA A 49 -24.47 -3.03 -2.16
N GLU A 50 -24.80 -1.90 -2.78
CA GLU A 50 -23.80 -1.00 -3.41
C GLU A 50 -22.85 -0.42 -2.37
N ARG A 51 -23.38 -0.02 -1.21
CA ARG A 51 -22.54 0.46 -0.11
C ARG A 51 -21.62 -0.65 0.39
N ALA A 52 -22.12 -1.88 0.53
CA ALA A 52 -21.31 -3.02 0.90
C ALA A 52 -20.23 -3.33 -0.14
N GLU A 53 -20.51 -3.14 -1.44
CA GLU A 53 -19.51 -3.32 -2.50
C GLU A 53 -18.39 -2.28 -2.42
N LEU A 54 -18.73 -0.99 -2.24
CA LEU A 54 -17.73 0.05 -2.02
C LEU A 54 -16.89 -0.23 -0.76
N LEU A 55 -17.50 -0.73 0.31
CA LEU A 55 -16.74 -1.12 1.51
C LEU A 55 -15.80 -2.30 1.24
N ARG A 56 -16.21 -3.28 0.43
CA ARG A 56 -15.34 -4.38 0.00
C ARG A 56 -14.16 -3.87 -0.83
N GLU A 57 -14.41 -2.95 -1.77
CA GLU A 57 -13.37 -2.33 -2.60
C GLU A 57 -12.38 -1.51 -1.76
N ALA A 58 -12.88 -0.75 -0.77
CA ALA A 58 -12.04 -0.03 0.18
C ALA A 58 -11.16 -0.99 1.00
N LEU A 59 -11.72 -2.10 1.48
CA LEU A 59 -10.96 -3.14 2.21
C LEU A 59 -9.91 -3.80 1.31
N ALA A 60 -10.20 -4.05 0.04
CA ALA A 60 -9.23 -4.57 -0.91
C ALA A 60 -8.05 -3.60 -1.10
N SER A 61 -8.33 -2.30 -1.19
CA SER A 61 -7.31 -1.25 -1.26
C SER A 61 -6.48 -1.17 0.02
N VAL A 62 -7.09 -1.27 1.21
CA VAL A 62 -6.37 -1.34 2.50
C VAL A 62 -5.49 -2.59 2.58
N ARG A 63 -5.95 -3.73 2.06
CA ARG A 63 -5.14 -4.96 1.99
C ARG A 63 -3.92 -4.74 1.09
N ALA A 64 -4.10 -4.12 -0.08
CA ALA A 64 -3.00 -3.79 -0.97
C ALA A 64 -1.98 -2.86 -0.29
N ALA A 65 -2.45 -1.82 0.42
CA ALA A 65 -1.60 -0.92 1.19
C ALA A 65 -0.80 -1.67 2.27
N THR A 66 -1.44 -2.58 3.00
CA THR A 66 -0.78 -3.39 4.03
C THR A 66 0.33 -4.27 3.45
N VAL A 67 0.07 -4.93 2.32
CA VAL A 67 1.06 -5.78 1.63
C VAL A 67 2.23 -4.95 1.13
N ALA A 68 1.96 -3.83 0.45
CA ALA A 68 2.99 -2.94 -0.08
C ALA A 68 3.85 -2.32 1.04
N THR A 69 3.23 -1.96 2.16
CA THR A 69 3.94 -1.52 3.37
C THR A 69 4.85 -2.62 3.92
N GLY A 70 4.36 -3.86 3.99
CA GLY A 70 5.16 -5.01 4.42
C GLY A 70 6.40 -5.22 3.54
N ILE A 71 6.23 -5.11 2.22
CA ILE A 71 7.34 -5.18 1.25
C ILE A 71 8.34 -4.03 1.50
N ALA A 72 7.87 -2.80 1.66
CA ALA A 72 8.73 -1.65 1.93
C ALA A 72 9.53 -1.84 3.22
N VAL A 73 8.90 -2.29 4.31
CA VAL A 73 9.57 -2.55 5.59
C VAL A 73 10.66 -3.61 5.45
N VAL A 74 10.41 -4.68 4.70
CA VAL A 74 11.41 -5.74 4.46
C VAL A 74 12.57 -5.22 3.60
N ALA A 75 12.27 -4.47 2.52
CA ALA A 75 13.26 -3.92 1.61
C ALA A 75 14.19 -2.90 2.28
N HIS A 76 13.66 -2.10 3.21
CA HIS A 76 14.43 -1.09 3.95
C HIS A 76 15.00 -1.58 5.28
N ARG A 77 14.91 -2.88 5.61
CA ARG A 77 15.54 -3.40 6.83
C ARG A 77 17.07 -3.30 6.69
N PRO A 78 17.74 -2.46 7.50
CA PRO A 78 19.20 -2.41 7.50
C PRO A 78 19.73 -3.76 8.00
N GLY A 79 20.41 -4.50 7.13
CA GLY A 79 20.99 -5.82 7.43
C GLY A 79 20.61 -6.95 6.45
N ALA A 80 19.64 -6.77 5.55
CA ALA A 80 19.33 -7.80 4.55
C ALA A 80 20.37 -7.88 3.40
N ALA A 81 21.14 -6.80 3.17
CA ALA A 81 22.16 -6.72 2.12
C ALA A 81 23.58 -7.13 2.57
N GLN A 82 23.75 -7.62 3.80
CA GLN A 82 25.06 -8.03 4.30
C GLN A 82 24.97 -9.40 4.97
N LEU A 83 25.04 -10.46 4.17
CA LEU A 83 25.52 -11.76 4.62
C LEU A 83 27.05 -11.71 4.59
N PRO A 84 27.75 -11.63 5.73
CA PRO A 84 29.19 -11.76 5.76
C PRO A 84 29.51 -13.26 5.81
N GLY A 85 30.16 -13.78 4.77
CA GLY A 85 30.75 -15.11 4.82
C GLY A 85 30.77 -15.85 3.51
N GLY A 86 31.58 -15.35 2.56
CA GLY A 86 32.21 -16.27 1.61
C GLY A 86 33.01 -17.32 2.39
N LEU A 87 32.84 -18.58 2.00
CA LEU A 87 33.59 -19.72 2.55
C LEU A 87 35.10 -19.48 2.47
N PRO A 88 35.87 -20.07 3.40
CA PRO A 88 36.84 -21.03 2.90
C PRO A 88 36.53 -22.43 3.40
N ALA A 89 36.46 -23.37 2.45
CA ALA A 89 36.53 -24.79 2.73
C ALA A 89 37.95 -25.11 3.22
N SER A 90 38.16 -25.15 4.53
CA SER A 90 39.31 -25.87 5.10
C SER A 90 38.84 -27.27 5.47
N VAL A 91 39.00 -28.20 4.52
CA VAL A 91 39.04 -29.63 4.80
C VAL A 91 40.34 -29.90 5.56
N PRO A 92 40.33 -30.47 6.78
CA PRO A 92 41.55 -31.01 7.34
C PRO A 92 41.88 -32.31 6.59
N ALA A 93 42.89 -32.25 5.73
CA ALA A 93 43.65 -33.42 5.34
C ALA A 93 44.33 -33.99 6.58
N GLY A 94 44.23 -35.31 6.77
CA GLY A 94 44.52 -35.98 8.03
C GLY A 94 45.98 -35.95 8.49
N ILE A 95 46.16 -36.35 9.76
CA ILE A 95 47.05 -37.43 10.22
C ILE A 95 46.30 -38.16 11.34
#